data_AF-A0A1F7SWW9-F1
#
_entry.id   AF-A0A1F7SWW9-F1
#
_cell.length_a   1.000
_cell.length_b   1.000
_cell.length_c   1.000
_cell.angle_alpha   90.00
_cell.angle_beta   90.00
_cell.angle_gamma   90.00
#
_symmetry.space_group_name_H-M   'P 1'
#
loop_
_entity.id
_entity.type
_entity.pdbx_description
1 polymer ?
#
loop_
_entity_poly.entity_id
_entity_poly.type
_entity_poly.pdbx_seq_one_letter_code
_entity_poly.pdbx_strand_id
1 'polypeptide(L)'
;MLTNCHTLILRRLLGHGETPPLAEHDLYVYNVTPDSLPLSQEFRARETHVFAPPAGTLARYPKLLWVKCHIVVDNFCHYGTPAKTGQGLDPARKGGYTYRRGSDLVALVGDFAREMDREIGPAEAHYLAHVLVEIAVDYRIYQDDRSVALVLSGARAEMTEAQRREYVEGVSLLYGCEPAKVERSQGAPSRFYGNLYGVDSLFLGGRTKIVLRKLRLPFSEGNIGRTRGLILDAAEKVGDYPEFVGGTVDMLADRGAWAGEGSLAAEEQ
;
A
#
# COMPACT_ATOMS: atom_id res chain seq x y z
N MET A 1 -3.37 -0.55 -1.23
CA MET A 1 -2.03 -0.91 -1.71
C MET A 1 -1.51 0.12 -2.71
N LEU A 2 -0.74 1.03 -2.14
CA LEU A 2 -0.18 2.26 -2.71
C LEU A 2 1.36 2.21 -2.60
N THR A 3 1.97 1.10 -3.00
CA THR A 3 3.38 0.77 -2.66
C THR A 3 4.38 1.84 -3.13
N ASN A 4 4.23 2.36 -4.35
CA ASN A 4 5.11 3.42 -4.85
C ASN A 4 4.77 4.75 -4.17
N CYS A 5 3.49 5.01 -3.94
CA CYS A 5 3.06 6.21 -3.22
C CYS A 5 3.61 6.25 -1.80
N HIS A 6 3.53 5.15 -1.04
CA HIS A 6 4.15 5.01 0.29
C HIS A 6 5.67 5.20 0.22
N THR A 7 6.33 4.57 -0.76
CA THR A 7 7.77 4.72 -0.98
C THR A 7 8.16 6.18 -1.29
N LEU A 8 7.41 6.86 -2.15
CA LEU A 8 7.62 8.26 -2.52
C LEU A 8 7.38 9.20 -1.34
N ILE A 9 6.30 9.00 -0.58
CA ILE A 9 6.00 9.78 0.63
C ILE A 9 7.13 9.62 1.64
N LEU A 10 7.56 8.39 1.93
CA LEU A 10 8.66 8.15 2.87
C LEU A 10 9.97 8.80 2.38
N ARG A 11 10.28 8.65 1.08
CA ARG A 11 11.47 9.25 0.48
C ARG A 11 11.47 10.77 0.66
N ARG A 12 10.32 11.43 0.44
CA ARG A 12 10.17 12.88 0.65
C ARG A 12 10.26 13.27 2.13
N LEU A 13 9.63 12.52 3.03
CA LEU A 13 9.69 12.77 4.48
C LEU A 13 11.13 12.68 5.03
N LEU A 14 11.94 11.79 4.48
CA LEU A 14 13.34 11.61 4.86
C LEU A 14 14.28 12.59 4.12
N GLY A 15 13.77 13.40 3.19
CA GLY A 15 14.61 14.28 2.37
C GLY A 15 15.57 13.52 1.45
N HIS A 16 15.23 12.28 1.09
CA HIS A 16 16.06 11.43 0.24
C HIS A 16 15.91 11.80 -1.25
N GLY A 17 17.03 11.71 -1.99
CA GLY A 17 17.04 11.75 -3.45
C GLY A 17 16.67 10.40 -4.09
N GLU A 18 16.92 10.28 -5.39
CA GLU A 18 16.66 9.04 -6.16
C GLU A 18 17.40 7.81 -5.61
N THR A 19 18.54 8.02 -4.96
CA THR A 19 19.35 6.98 -4.32
C THR A 19 19.44 7.24 -2.81
N PRO A 20 18.57 6.62 -1.99
CA PRO A 20 18.63 6.76 -0.54
C PRO A 20 19.91 6.14 0.07
N PRO A 21 20.36 6.61 1.24
CA PRO A 21 21.49 6.02 1.95
C PRO A 21 21.25 4.55 2.29
N LEU A 22 22.22 3.68 1.97
CA LEU A 22 22.14 2.23 2.22
C LEU A 22 21.76 1.87 3.67
N ALA A 23 22.25 2.65 4.63
CA ALA A 23 21.96 2.47 6.05
C ALA A 23 20.47 2.63 6.42
N GLU A 24 19.68 3.30 5.56
CA GLU A 24 18.26 3.61 5.76
C GLU A 24 17.34 2.86 4.80
N HIS A 25 17.89 1.96 3.98
CA HIS A 25 17.08 1.18 3.04
C HIS A 25 16.01 0.34 3.72
N ASP A 26 16.33 -0.25 4.88
CA ASP A 26 15.38 -1.10 5.59
C ASP A 26 14.14 -0.33 6.08
N LEU A 27 14.21 1.00 6.24
CA LEU A 27 13.06 1.84 6.58
C LEU A 27 11.93 1.71 5.55
N TYR A 28 12.27 1.59 4.25
CA TYR A 28 11.28 1.38 3.19
C TYR A 28 10.60 0.02 3.32
N VAL A 29 11.32 -1.01 3.77
CA VAL A 29 10.76 -2.35 4.00
C VAL A 29 9.80 -2.34 5.20
N TYR A 30 10.18 -1.68 6.31
CA TYR A 30 9.25 -1.45 7.43
C TYR A 30 8.00 -0.71 6.97
N ASN A 31 8.15 0.36 6.18
CA ASN A 31 7.01 1.16 5.75
C ASN A 31 6.02 0.37 4.90
N VAL A 32 6.45 -0.45 3.96
CA VAL A 32 5.50 -1.24 3.15
C VAL A 32 5.09 -2.58 3.80
N THR A 33 5.44 -2.81 5.06
CA THR A 33 5.13 -4.07 5.77
C THR A 33 3.63 -4.38 5.79
N PRO A 34 2.72 -3.43 6.09
CA PRO A 34 1.29 -3.72 6.16
C PRO A 34 0.70 -4.22 4.85
N ASP A 35 1.20 -3.72 3.72
CA ASP A 35 0.82 -4.14 2.36
C ASP A 35 1.55 -5.42 1.91
N SER A 36 2.77 -5.67 2.40
CA SER A 36 3.62 -6.77 1.93
C SER A 36 3.27 -8.11 2.57
N LEU A 37 2.99 -8.12 3.88
CA LEU A 37 2.70 -9.35 4.61
C LEU A 37 1.44 -10.08 4.11
N PRO A 38 0.32 -9.40 3.81
CA PRO A 38 -0.90 -10.05 3.32
C PRO A 38 -0.80 -10.66 1.92
N LEU A 39 0.33 -10.46 1.22
CA LEU A 39 0.60 -11.17 -0.03
C LEU A 39 1.01 -12.62 0.22
N SER A 40 1.38 -12.97 1.45
CA SER A 40 1.51 -14.37 1.89
C SER A 40 0.15 -14.94 2.31
N GLN A 41 0.07 -16.25 2.49
CA GLN A 41 -1.13 -16.88 3.08
C GLN A 41 -1.12 -16.82 4.62
N GLU A 42 -0.07 -16.27 5.23
CA GLU A 42 0.13 -16.26 6.67
C GLU A 42 -0.62 -15.09 7.33
N PHE A 43 -0.77 -13.96 6.63
CA PHE A 43 -1.38 -12.74 7.15
C PHE A 43 -2.62 -12.33 6.36
N ARG A 44 -3.61 -11.83 7.07
CA ARG A 44 -4.77 -11.12 6.50
C ARG A 44 -4.51 -9.62 6.59
N ALA A 45 -5.02 -8.84 5.63
CA ALA A 45 -4.87 -7.39 5.64
C ALA A 45 -5.33 -6.73 6.95
N ARG A 46 -6.42 -7.23 7.56
CA ARG A 46 -6.92 -6.72 8.84
C ARG A 46 -5.96 -6.92 10.02
N GLU A 47 -5.06 -7.89 9.94
CA GLU A 47 -4.07 -8.17 11.00
C GLU A 47 -2.88 -7.22 10.89
N THR A 48 -2.57 -6.75 9.69
CA THR A 48 -1.37 -5.96 9.40
C THR A 48 -1.64 -4.45 9.40
N HIS A 49 -2.91 -4.03 9.34
CA HIS A 49 -3.33 -2.62 9.43
C HIS A 49 -3.79 -2.29 10.86
N VAL A 50 -3.00 -2.72 11.84
CA VAL A 50 -3.15 -2.44 13.26
C VAL A 50 -1.78 -2.06 13.81
N PHE A 51 -1.73 -1.04 14.66
CA PHE A 51 -0.51 -0.67 15.35
C PHE A 51 -0.75 -0.68 16.86
N ALA A 52 -0.29 -1.73 17.53
CA ALA A 52 -0.47 -1.92 18.96
C ALA A 52 0.76 -2.64 19.57
N PRO A 53 1.97 -2.05 19.47
CA PRO A 53 3.17 -2.69 20.01
C PRO A 53 3.08 -2.83 21.54
N PRO A 54 3.60 -3.92 22.13
CA PRO A 54 3.76 -4.01 23.58
C PRO A 54 4.62 -2.87 24.16
N ALA A 55 4.48 -2.60 25.45
CA ALA A 55 5.27 -1.57 26.13
C ALA A 55 6.78 -1.82 25.98
N GLY A 56 7.54 -0.78 25.67
CA GLY A 56 9.00 -0.86 25.46
C GLY A 56 9.42 -1.41 24.10
N THR A 57 8.49 -1.93 23.27
CA THR A 57 8.83 -2.44 21.93
C THR A 57 9.36 -1.33 21.02
N LEU A 58 8.82 -0.10 21.07
CA LEU A 58 9.31 1.00 20.23
C LEU A 58 10.65 1.57 20.72
N ALA A 59 10.97 1.45 22.01
CA ALA A 59 12.30 1.77 22.51
C ALA A 59 13.35 0.78 21.99
N ARG A 60 13.00 -0.50 21.88
CA ARG A 60 13.89 -1.56 21.37
C ARG A 60 13.95 -1.62 19.84
N TYR A 61 12.84 -1.38 19.15
CA TYR A 61 12.69 -1.47 17.69
C TYR A 61 12.05 -0.18 17.14
N PRO A 62 12.77 0.96 17.16
CA PRO A 62 12.22 2.27 16.79
C PRO A 62 11.78 2.36 15.33
N LYS A 63 12.33 1.53 14.43
CA LYS A 63 11.96 1.49 13.00
C LYS A 63 10.52 1.02 12.76
N LEU A 64 9.88 0.38 13.74
CA LEU A 64 8.44 0.06 13.67
C LEU A 64 7.55 1.29 13.51
N LEU A 65 8.03 2.49 13.88
CA LEU A 65 7.32 3.74 13.59
C LEU A 65 7.05 3.94 12.08
N TRP A 66 7.84 3.35 11.19
CA TRP A 66 7.59 3.42 9.76
C TRP A 66 6.43 2.51 9.32
N VAL A 67 6.15 1.44 10.06
CA VAL A 67 4.90 0.67 9.92
C VAL A 67 3.71 1.53 10.34
N LYS A 68 3.84 2.30 11.42
CA LYS A 68 2.80 3.26 11.86
C LYS A 68 2.57 4.35 10.80
N CYS A 69 3.64 4.89 10.24
CA CYS A 69 3.59 5.90 9.17
C CYS A 69 2.71 5.41 8.00
N HIS A 70 2.90 4.17 7.55
CA HIS A 70 2.07 3.57 6.51
C HIS A 70 0.59 3.56 6.89
N ILE A 71 0.26 3.12 8.09
CA ILE A 71 -1.13 3.05 8.55
C ILE A 71 -1.76 4.45 8.61
N VAL A 72 -1.00 5.47 9.02
CA VAL A 72 -1.46 6.86 9.02
C VAL A 72 -1.69 7.39 7.60
N VAL A 73 -0.77 7.10 6.67
CA VAL A 73 -0.95 7.43 5.24
C VAL A 73 -2.20 6.75 4.71
N ASP A 74 -2.41 5.45 4.96
CA ASP A 74 -3.59 4.73 4.52
C ASP A 74 -4.89 5.29 5.12
N ASN A 75 -4.89 5.67 6.40
CA ASN A 75 -6.02 6.34 7.01
C ASN A 75 -6.32 7.67 6.30
N PHE A 76 -5.30 8.46 5.98
CA PHE A 76 -5.48 9.71 5.25
C PHE A 76 -5.99 9.47 3.82
N CYS A 77 -5.42 8.50 3.12
CA CYS A 77 -5.84 8.05 1.79
C CYS A 77 -7.32 7.66 1.77
N HIS A 78 -7.79 6.95 2.80
CA HIS A 78 -9.13 6.37 2.84
C HIS A 78 -10.15 7.31 3.47
N TYR A 79 -9.84 7.95 4.59
CA TYR A 79 -10.79 8.73 5.38
C TYR A 79 -10.59 10.25 5.26
N GLY A 80 -9.44 10.70 4.75
CA GLY A 80 -9.09 12.13 4.71
C GLY A 80 -8.56 12.65 6.06
N THR A 81 -8.34 11.77 7.03
CA THR A 81 -7.79 12.10 8.36
C THR A 81 -6.75 11.05 8.76
N PRO A 82 -5.75 11.40 9.59
CA PRO A 82 -4.71 10.46 10.02
C PRO A 82 -5.24 9.35 10.95
N ALA A 83 -6.41 9.54 11.55
CA ALA A 83 -7.09 8.56 12.37
C ALA A 83 -8.07 7.72 11.54
N LYS A 84 -8.24 6.46 11.95
CA LYS A 84 -9.29 5.61 11.39
C LYS A 84 -10.64 6.03 11.98
N THR A 85 -11.54 6.52 11.15
CA THR A 85 -12.88 6.94 11.58
C THR A 85 -13.83 5.72 11.53
N GLY A 86 -13.91 4.97 12.64
CA GLY A 86 -14.85 3.85 12.83
C GLY A 86 -14.61 2.61 11.93
N GLN A 87 -15.01 1.42 12.40
CA GLN A 87 -15.10 0.25 11.53
C GLN A 87 -16.35 0.32 10.67
N GLY A 88 -16.27 -0.08 9.40
CA GLY A 88 -17.46 -0.33 8.58
C GLY A 88 -18.14 0.90 7.98
N LEU A 89 -17.48 2.05 7.90
CA LEU A 89 -17.98 3.14 7.05
C LEU A 89 -18.20 2.61 5.63
N ASP A 90 -19.41 2.84 5.12
CA ASP A 90 -19.75 2.63 3.72
C ASP A 90 -18.64 3.27 2.85
N PRO A 91 -18.06 2.53 1.89
CA PRO A 91 -17.19 3.07 0.86
C PRO A 91 -17.59 4.46 0.34
N ALA A 92 -18.88 4.73 0.15
CA ALA A 92 -19.38 6.02 -0.33
C ALA A 92 -19.25 7.18 0.68
N ARG A 93 -19.05 6.88 1.97
CA ARG A 93 -18.92 7.86 3.06
C ARG A 93 -17.48 8.19 3.43
N LYS A 94 -16.53 7.54 2.78
CA LYS A 94 -15.10 7.76 2.97
C LYS A 94 -14.64 8.99 2.18
N GLY A 95 -14.04 9.96 2.86
CA GLY A 95 -13.66 11.27 2.29
C GLY A 95 -12.21 11.39 1.83
N GLY A 96 -11.40 10.34 1.97
CA GLY A 96 -10.01 10.35 1.57
C GLY A 96 -9.81 10.36 0.06
N TYR A 97 -8.60 10.69 -0.37
CA TYR A 97 -8.25 10.85 -1.79
C TYR A 97 -8.68 9.65 -2.66
N THR A 98 -8.43 8.41 -2.20
CA THR A 98 -8.70 7.21 -3.00
C THR A 98 -10.19 6.97 -3.22
N TYR A 99 -11.05 7.36 -2.26
CA TYR A 99 -12.50 7.24 -2.38
C TYR A 99 -13.14 8.43 -3.08
N ARG A 100 -12.62 9.65 -2.91
CA ARG A 100 -13.06 10.81 -3.68
C ARG A 100 -12.82 10.61 -5.17
N ARG A 101 -11.57 10.29 -5.56
CA ARG A 101 -11.24 9.95 -6.96
C ARG A 101 -11.89 8.65 -7.42
N GLY A 102 -12.07 7.69 -6.52
CA GLY A 102 -12.76 6.44 -6.83
C GLY A 102 -14.22 6.67 -7.22
N SER A 103 -14.90 7.63 -6.60
CA SER A 103 -16.30 7.96 -6.93
C SER A 103 -16.47 8.37 -8.39
N ASP A 104 -15.49 9.10 -8.96
CA ASP A 104 -15.46 9.49 -10.38
C ASP A 104 -15.25 8.31 -11.33
N LEU A 105 -14.82 7.16 -10.81
CA LEU A 105 -14.52 5.92 -11.55
C LEU A 105 -15.59 4.84 -11.38
N VAL A 106 -16.60 5.02 -10.52
CA VAL A 106 -17.62 3.99 -10.25
C VAL A 106 -18.36 3.56 -11.52
N ALA A 107 -18.74 4.52 -12.37
CA ALA A 107 -19.41 4.22 -13.63
C ALA A 107 -18.51 3.41 -14.56
N LEU A 108 -17.25 3.82 -14.71
CA LEU A 108 -16.24 3.12 -15.52
C LEU A 108 -16.05 1.66 -15.05
N VAL A 109 -15.99 1.43 -13.74
CA VAL A 109 -15.89 0.09 -13.15
C VAL A 109 -17.14 -0.75 -13.42
N GLY A 110 -18.32 -0.14 -13.29
CA GLY A 110 -19.59 -0.81 -13.55
C GLY A 110 -19.74 -1.24 -15.01
N ASP A 111 -19.33 -0.36 -15.93
CA ASP A 111 -19.35 -0.66 -17.37
C ASP A 111 -18.36 -1.76 -17.72
N PHE A 112 -17.13 -1.68 -17.22
CA PHE A 112 -16.13 -2.74 -17.37
C PHE A 112 -16.63 -4.08 -16.83
N ALA A 113 -17.22 -4.12 -15.63
CA ALA A 113 -17.74 -5.36 -15.07
C ALA A 113 -18.83 -5.98 -15.96
N ARG A 114 -19.74 -5.14 -16.48
CA ARG A 114 -20.80 -5.58 -17.39
C ARG A 114 -20.26 -6.13 -18.71
N GLU A 115 -19.25 -5.48 -19.30
CA GLU A 115 -18.54 -5.96 -20.50
C GLU A 115 -17.83 -7.31 -20.27
N MET A 116 -17.53 -7.63 -19.02
CA MET A 116 -16.90 -8.88 -18.60
C MET A 116 -17.92 -9.93 -18.13
N ASP A 117 -19.21 -9.74 -18.41
CA ASP A 117 -20.33 -10.59 -17.97
C ASP A 117 -20.37 -10.77 -16.44
N ARG A 118 -20.05 -9.70 -15.70
CA ARG A 118 -20.12 -9.66 -14.23
C ARG A 118 -21.06 -8.56 -13.79
N GLU A 119 -22.03 -8.94 -12.96
CA GLU A 119 -22.80 -7.99 -12.16
C GLU A 119 -22.09 -7.75 -10.83
N ILE A 120 -21.89 -6.48 -10.49
CA ILE A 120 -21.32 -6.04 -9.22
C ILE A 120 -22.29 -5.08 -8.53
N GLY A 121 -22.38 -5.17 -7.21
CA GLY A 121 -23.21 -4.26 -6.43
C GLY A 121 -22.56 -2.87 -6.26
N PRO A 122 -23.31 -1.85 -5.83
CA PRO A 122 -22.77 -0.49 -5.62
C PRO A 122 -21.55 -0.44 -4.70
N ALA A 123 -21.61 -1.15 -3.56
CA ALA A 123 -20.49 -1.20 -2.61
C ALA A 123 -19.24 -1.86 -3.22
N GLU A 124 -19.42 -2.88 -4.06
CA GLU A 124 -18.32 -3.53 -4.77
C GLU A 124 -17.73 -2.63 -5.85
N ALA A 125 -18.56 -1.85 -6.57
CA ALA A 125 -18.10 -0.87 -7.55
C ALA A 125 -17.26 0.23 -6.91
N HIS A 126 -17.69 0.83 -5.79
CA HIS A 126 -16.88 1.78 -5.03
C HIS A 126 -15.59 1.13 -4.48
N TYR A 127 -15.69 -0.11 -4.01
CA TYR A 127 -14.52 -0.86 -3.55
C TYR A 127 -13.51 -1.12 -4.69
N LEU A 128 -13.96 -1.49 -5.87
CA LEU A 128 -13.06 -1.69 -7.01
C LEU A 128 -12.49 -0.37 -7.53
N ALA A 129 -13.30 0.70 -7.50
CA ALA A 129 -12.89 2.01 -7.98
C ALA A 129 -11.76 2.61 -7.12
N HIS A 130 -11.81 2.51 -5.78
CA HIS A 130 -10.67 2.98 -4.98
C HIS A 130 -9.41 2.13 -5.22
N VAL A 131 -9.55 0.81 -5.41
CA VAL A 131 -8.41 -0.06 -5.76
C VAL A 131 -7.79 0.38 -7.08
N LEU A 132 -8.61 0.78 -8.07
CA LEU A 132 -8.12 1.33 -9.32
C LEU A 132 -7.38 2.64 -9.11
N VAL A 133 -7.87 3.56 -8.27
CA VAL A 133 -7.14 4.79 -7.93
C VAL A 133 -5.76 4.45 -7.33
N GLU A 134 -5.70 3.50 -6.41
CA GLU A 134 -4.42 3.11 -5.79
C GLU A 134 -3.42 2.58 -6.82
N ILE A 135 -3.88 1.72 -7.74
CA ILE A 135 -3.06 1.18 -8.83
C ILE A 135 -2.65 2.29 -9.82
N ALA A 136 -3.59 3.18 -10.16
CA ALA A 136 -3.40 4.27 -11.09
C ALA A 136 -2.38 5.29 -10.58
N VAL A 137 -2.43 5.65 -9.30
CA VAL A 137 -1.43 6.52 -8.65
C VAL A 137 -0.05 5.85 -8.65
N ASP A 138 0.04 4.58 -8.23
CA ASP A 138 1.31 3.85 -8.27
C ASP A 138 1.91 3.81 -9.68
N TYR A 139 1.05 3.67 -10.71
CA TYR A 139 1.44 3.69 -12.11
C TYR A 139 1.92 5.07 -12.56
N ARG A 140 1.21 6.15 -12.22
CA ARG A 140 1.61 7.53 -12.56
C ARG A 140 2.93 7.92 -11.90
N ILE A 141 3.11 7.60 -10.61
CA ILE A 141 4.38 7.80 -9.91
C ILE A 141 5.51 7.06 -10.63
N TYR A 142 5.25 5.82 -11.06
CA TYR A 142 6.24 5.06 -11.79
C TYR A 142 6.61 5.68 -13.15
N GLN A 143 5.63 6.18 -13.90
CA GLN A 143 5.88 6.86 -15.18
C GLN A 143 6.72 8.13 -15.00
N ASP A 144 6.40 8.90 -13.97
CA ASP A 144 7.02 10.19 -13.72
C ASP A 144 8.39 10.04 -13.03
N ASP A 145 8.56 9.01 -12.19
CA ASP A 145 9.82 8.71 -11.51
C ASP A 145 10.01 7.19 -11.27
N ARG A 146 10.78 6.57 -12.17
CA ARG A 146 11.10 5.13 -12.11
C ARG A 146 11.96 4.76 -10.91
N SER A 147 12.72 5.69 -10.33
CA SER A 147 13.62 5.40 -9.20
C SER A 147 12.84 5.00 -7.94
N VAL A 148 11.61 5.49 -7.75
CA VAL A 148 10.75 5.14 -6.61
C VAL A 148 10.56 3.62 -6.51
N ALA A 149 10.25 2.96 -7.62
CA ALA A 149 10.06 1.51 -7.64
C ALA A 149 11.37 0.76 -7.35
N LEU A 150 12.50 1.30 -7.79
CA LEU A 150 13.82 0.71 -7.59
C LEU A 150 14.27 0.82 -6.12
N VAL A 151 13.90 1.87 -5.40
CA VAL A 151 14.22 2.04 -3.98
C VAL A 151 13.75 0.85 -3.15
N LEU A 152 12.47 0.45 -3.29
CA LEU A 152 11.95 -0.67 -2.51
C LEU A 152 12.58 -2.01 -2.92
N SER A 153 12.83 -2.19 -4.22
CA SER A 153 13.44 -3.44 -4.72
C SER A 153 14.89 -3.58 -4.28
N GLY A 154 15.65 -2.48 -4.32
CA GLY A 154 17.01 -2.37 -3.80
C GLY A 154 17.03 -2.60 -2.30
N ALA A 155 16.15 -1.94 -1.55
CA ALA A 155 16.06 -2.10 -0.11
C ALA A 155 15.86 -3.56 0.33
N ARG A 156 15.02 -4.33 -0.37
CA ARG A 156 14.83 -5.76 -0.08
C ARG A 156 16.05 -6.62 -0.42
N ALA A 157 16.77 -6.27 -1.48
CA ALA A 157 17.98 -6.98 -1.91
C ALA A 157 19.18 -6.70 -0.99
N GLU A 158 19.27 -5.46 -0.51
CA GLU A 158 20.45 -4.92 0.15
C GLU A 158 20.35 -4.97 1.69
N MET A 159 19.20 -5.37 2.24
CA MET A 159 19.04 -5.63 3.67
C MET A 159 20.07 -6.65 4.17
N THR A 160 20.91 -6.19 5.09
CA THR A 160 21.87 -7.02 5.81
C THR A 160 21.16 -8.06 6.67
N GLU A 161 21.87 -9.12 7.02
CA GLU A 161 21.35 -10.16 7.91
C GLU A 161 20.97 -9.59 9.30
N ALA A 162 21.72 -8.62 9.81
CA ALA A 162 21.39 -7.96 11.07
C ALA A 162 20.06 -7.18 10.97
N GLN A 163 19.87 -6.38 9.91
CA GLN A 163 18.61 -5.67 9.66
C GLN A 163 17.44 -6.64 9.46
N ARG A 164 17.67 -7.77 8.79
CA ARG A 164 16.65 -8.80 8.58
C ARG A 164 16.19 -9.41 9.91
N ARG A 165 17.12 -9.72 10.82
CA ARG A 165 16.79 -10.21 12.16
C ARG A 165 16.05 -9.17 12.99
N GLU A 166 16.52 -7.93 13.01
CA GLU A 166 15.85 -6.81 13.69
C GLU A 166 14.40 -6.65 13.18
N TYR A 167 14.22 -6.67 11.86
CA TYR A 167 12.91 -6.60 11.21
C TYR A 167 11.99 -7.75 11.64
N VAL A 168 12.47 -8.99 11.57
CA VAL A 168 11.68 -10.16 11.93
C VAL A 168 11.24 -10.09 13.39
N GLU A 169 12.17 -9.81 14.31
CA GLU A 169 11.89 -9.70 15.74
C GLU A 169 10.90 -8.56 16.03
N GLY A 170 11.18 -7.36 15.53
CA GLY A 170 10.32 -6.19 15.76
C GLY A 170 8.90 -6.37 15.22
N VAL A 171 8.77 -6.86 13.98
CA VAL A 171 7.47 -7.09 13.35
C VAL A 171 6.71 -8.23 14.02
N SER A 172 7.41 -9.28 14.47
CA SER A 172 6.80 -10.39 15.22
C SER A 172 6.19 -9.91 16.55
N LEU A 173 6.88 -9.02 17.26
CA LEU A 173 6.39 -8.39 18.48
C LEU A 173 5.23 -7.44 18.21
N LEU A 174 5.31 -6.62 17.16
CA LEU A 174 4.24 -5.69 16.78
C LEU A 174 2.91 -6.42 16.53
N TYR A 175 2.95 -7.56 15.84
CA TYR A 175 1.76 -8.32 15.48
C TYR A 175 1.47 -9.51 16.42
N GLY A 176 2.23 -9.68 17.49
CA GLY A 176 2.04 -10.75 18.47
C GLY A 176 2.08 -12.15 17.85
N CYS A 177 3.04 -12.41 16.97
CA CYS A 177 3.17 -13.70 16.27
C CYS A 177 4.58 -14.27 16.34
N GLU A 178 4.73 -15.55 16.01
CA GLU A 178 6.04 -16.20 15.93
C GLU A 178 6.94 -15.60 14.83
N PRO A 179 8.25 -15.38 15.07
CA PRO A 179 9.22 -14.90 14.07
C PRO A 179 9.17 -15.65 12.73
N ALA A 180 9.04 -16.98 12.80
CA ALA A 180 8.97 -17.84 11.61
C ALA A 180 7.80 -17.49 10.68
N LYS A 181 6.70 -16.93 11.21
CA LYS A 181 5.55 -16.47 10.41
C LYS A 181 5.93 -15.27 9.54
N VAL A 182 6.71 -14.34 10.08
CA VAL A 182 7.23 -13.16 9.36
C VAL A 182 8.25 -13.59 8.30
N GLU A 183 9.17 -14.50 8.65
CA GLU A 183 10.20 -15.03 7.74
C GLU A 183 9.60 -15.66 6.48
N ARG A 184 8.61 -16.56 6.64
CA ARG A 184 7.92 -17.21 5.50
C ARG A 184 7.26 -16.21 4.55
N SER A 185 6.90 -15.03 5.06
CA SER A 185 6.22 -13.97 4.32
C SER A 185 7.17 -13.08 3.52
N GLN A 186 8.48 -13.05 3.81
CA GLN A 186 9.42 -12.10 3.18
C GLN A 186 9.53 -12.25 1.65
N GLY A 187 9.40 -13.47 1.12
CA GLY A 187 9.43 -13.75 -0.32
C GLY A 187 8.08 -13.62 -1.04
N ALA A 188 7.00 -13.34 -0.32
CA ALA A 188 5.66 -13.31 -0.89
C ALA A 188 5.45 -12.19 -1.94
N PRO A 189 5.96 -10.95 -1.75
CA PRO A 189 5.85 -9.91 -2.77
C PRO A 189 6.47 -10.33 -4.11
N SER A 190 7.68 -10.91 -4.11
CA SER A 190 8.34 -11.38 -5.33
C SER A 190 7.59 -12.53 -5.99
N ARG A 191 7.02 -13.46 -5.22
CA ARG A 191 6.18 -14.53 -5.78
C ARG A 191 4.89 -14.01 -6.39
N PHE A 192 4.29 -12.97 -5.80
CA PHE A 192 3.01 -12.43 -6.24
C PHE A 192 3.14 -11.54 -7.48
N TYR A 193 4.06 -10.58 -7.46
CA TYR A 193 4.26 -9.65 -8.58
C TYR A 193 5.21 -10.17 -9.66
N GLY A 194 5.98 -11.24 -9.37
CA GLY A 194 7.03 -11.72 -10.25
C GLY A 194 8.34 -10.98 -10.04
N ASN A 195 9.05 -10.65 -11.12
CA ASN A 195 10.32 -9.96 -11.02
C ASN A 195 10.11 -8.53 -10.47
N LEU A 196 10.39 -8.31 -9.19
CA LEU A 196 10.36 -6.97 -8.55
C LEU A 196 11.40 -6.01 -9.17
N TYR A 197 12.38 -6.54 -9.91
CA TYR A 197 13.37 -5.77 -10.66
C TYR A 197 12.94 -5.58 -12.13
N GLY A 198 11.89 -6.28 -12.57
CA GLY A 198 11.29 -6.20 -13.89
C GLY A 198 10.24 -5.09 -13.91
N VAL A 199 10.70 -3.89 -14.26
CA VAL A 199 9.95 -2.65 -14.10
C VAL A 199 8.59 -2.67 -14.81
N ASP A 200 8.41 -3.43 -15.89
CA ASP A 200 7.11 -3.53 -16.59
C ASP A 200 6.17 -4.60 -16.01
N SER A 201 6.69 -5.64 -15.35
CA SER A 201 5.90 -6.73 -14.76
C SER A 201 5.21 -6.34 -13.45
N LEU A 202 5.79 -5.40 -12.71
CA LEU A 202 5.28 -4.92 -11.42
C LEU A 202 3.96 -4.16 -11.54
N PHE A 203 3.74 -3.43 -12.64
CA PHE A 203 2.75 -2.34 -12.62
C PHE A 203 1.49 -2.59 -13.43
N LEU A 204 1.57 -3.12 -14.66
CA LEU A 204 0.34 -3.48 -15.39
C LEU A 204 0.08 -4.99 -15.34
N GLY A 205 1.10 -5.83 -15.55
CA GLY A 205 0.93 -7.29 -15.52
C GLY A 205 0.52 -7.84 -14.14
N GLY A 206 1.21 -7.44 -13.06
CA GLY A 206 0.89 -7.88 -11.71
C GLY A 206 -0.39 -7.25 -11.12
N ARG A 207 -0.66 -5.97 -11.43
CA ARG A 207 -1.82 -5.25 -10.88
C ARG A 207 -3.13 -5.56 -11.59
N THR A 208 -3.11 -5.90 -12.88
CA THR A 208 -4.30 -6.44 -13.57
C THR A 208 -4.82 -7.69 -12.88
N LYS A 209 -3.94 -8.57 -12.38
CA LYS A 209 -4.34 -9.76 -11.61
C LYS A 209 -5.09 -9.42 -10.32
N ILE A 210 -4.83 -8.28 -9.70
CA ILE A 210 -5.55 -7.85 -8.49
C ILE A 210 -7.01 -7.54 -8.82
N VAL A 211 -7.24 -6.74 -9.88
CA VAL A 211 -8.59 -6.39 -10.34
C VAL A 211 -9.34 -7.63 -10.80
N LEU A 212 -8.70 -8.46 -11.64
CA LEU A 212 -9.28 -9.72 -12.13
C LEU A 212 -9.64 -10.68 -10.98
N ARG A 213 -8.77 -10.82 -9.98
CA ARG A 213 -9.04 -11.67 -8.81
C ARG A 213 -10.23 -11.17 -7.99
N LYS A 214 -10.36 -9.85 -7.82
CA LYS A 214 -11.51 -9.26 -7.11
C LYS A 214 -12.82 -9.46 -7.86
N LEU A 215 -12.79 -9.34 -9.20
CA LEU A 215 -13.94 -9.63 -10.07
C LEU A 215 -14.20 -11.13 -10.29
N ARG A 216 -13.34 -12.01 -9.77
CA ARG A 216 -13.37 -13.48 -9.96
C ARG A 216 -13.31 -13.89 -11.43
N LEU A 217 -12.54 -13.14 -12.22
CA LEU A 217 -12.33 -13.38 -13.64
C LEU A 217 -11.06 -14.22 -13.89
N PRO A 218 -11.03 -15.06 -14.94
CA PRO A 218 -9.85 -15.83 -15.29
C PRO A 218 -8.73 -14.91 -15.80
N PHE A 219 -7.47 -15.35 -15.63
CA PHE A 219 -6.29 -14.63 -16.12
C PHE A 219 -5.96 -15.00 -17.58
N SER A 220 -6.92 -14.79 -18.48
CA SER A 220 -6.68 -14.91 -19.93
C SER A 220 -5.98 -13.66 -20.47
N GLU A 221 -5.26 -13.78 -21.59
CA GLU A 221 -4.60 -12.63 -22.24
C GLU A 221 -5.60 -11.51 -22.58
N GLY A 222 -6.79 -11.86 -23.07
CA GLY A 222 -7.84 -10.89 -23.35
C GLY A 222 -8.30 -10.13 -22.10
N ASN A 223 -8.49 -10.84 -20.97
CA ASN A 223 -8.90 -10.22 -19.72
C ASN A 223 -7.81 -9.31 -19.15
N ILE A 224 -6.55 -9.74 -19.25
CA ILE A 224 -5.39 -8.94 -18.86
C ILE A 224 -5.32 -7.66 -19.70
N GLY A 225 -5.48 -7.78 -21.03
CA GLY A 225 -5.45 -6.65 -21.96
C GLY A 225 -6.56 -5.62 -21.67
N ARG A 226 -7.80 -6.07 -21.47
CA ARG A 226 -8.92 -5.18 -21.13
C ARG A 226 -8.72 -4.50 -19.77
N THR A 227 -8.31 -5.26 -18.76
CA THR A 227 -8.04 -4.69 -17.41
C THR A 227 -6.90 -3.69 -17.45
N ARG A 228 -5.90 -3.88 -18.34
CA ARG A 228 -4.84 -2.90 -18.56
C ARG A 228 -5.41 -1.60 -19.10
N GLY A 229 -6.32 -1.65 -20.07
CA GLY A 229 -7.04 -0.47 -20.57
C GLY A 229 -7.75 0.29 -19.45
N LEU A 230 -8.53 -0.42 -18.63
CA LEU A 230 -9.22 0.16 -17.46
C LEU A 230 -8.26 0.89 -16.50
N ILE A 231 -7.08 0.33 -16.23
CA ILE A 231 -6.08 0.97 -15.37
C ILE A 231 -5.52 2.25 -16.02
N LEU A 232 -5.29 2.24 -17.34
CA LEU A 232 -4.81 3.42 -18.07
C LEU A 232 -5.86 4.53 -18.07
N ASP A 233 -7.13 4.19 -18.31
CA ASP A 233 -8.23 5.16 -18.24
C ASP A 233 -8.36 5.75 -16.84
N ALA A 234 -8.17 4.94 -15.78
CA ALA A 234 -8.14 5.43 -14.40
C ALA A 234 -6.92 6.33 -14.13
N ALA A 235 -5.77 6.05 -14.73
CA ALA A 235 -4.54 6.84 -14.60
C ALA A 235 -4.67 8.25 -15.16
N GLU A 236 -5.47 8.44 -16.21
CA GLU A 236 -5.79 9.77 -16.75
C GLU A 236 -6.59 10.63 -15.78
N LYS A 237 -7.31 10.01 -14.81
CA LYS A 237 -8.17 10.71 -13.86
C LYS A 237 -7.51 11.07 -12.53
N VAL A 238 -6.25 10.70 -12.34
CA VAL A 238 -5.49 10.93 -11.10
C VAL A 238 -4.27 11.82 -11.33
N GLY A 239 -4.38 12.77 -12.27
CA GLY A 239 -3.32 13.72 -12.59
C GLY A 239 -2.91 14.63 -11.42
N ASP A 240 -3.77 14.78 -10.41
CA ASP A 240 -3.57 15.56 -9.19
C ASP A 240 -2.91 14.76 -8.05
N TYR A 241 -2.37 13.57 -8.34
CA TYR A 241 -1.65 12.80 -7.34
C TYR A 241 -0.44 13.54 -6.72
N PRO A 242 0.30 14.43 -7.42
CA PRO A 242 1.43 15.14 -6.82
C PRO A 242 1.00 16.05 -5.67
N GLU A 243 -0.14 16.72 -5.80
CA GLU A 243 -0.76 17.55 -4.75
C GLU A 243 -1.18 16.68 -3.56
N PHE A 244 -1.76 15.51 -3.82
CA PHE A 244 -2.09 14.55 -2.78
C PHE A 244 -0.85 14.06 -2.01
N VAL A 245 0.23 13.69 -2.73
CA VAL A 245 1.50 13.29 -2.11
C VAL A 245 2.09 14.43 -1.30
N GLY A 246 2.09 15.65 -1.84
CA GLY A 246 2.56 16.86 -1.15
C GLY A 246 1.79 17.11 0.15
N GLY A 247 0.46 17.16 0.09
CA GLY A 247 -0.37 17.35 1.28
C GLY A 247 -0.24 16.23 2.32
N THR A 248 0.03 15.00 1.88
CA THR A 248 0.31 13.87 2.79
C THR A 248 1.66 14.03 3.49
N VAL A 249 2.69 14.50 2.78
CA VAL A 249 4.00 14.81 3.36
C VAL A 249 3.88 15.96 4.37
N ASP A 250 3.15 17.03 4.03
CA ASP A 250 2.93 18.17 4.92
C ASP A 250 2.18 17.74 6.20
N MET A 251 1.15 16.89 6.07
CA MET A 251 0.43 16.32 7.22
C MET A 251 1.37 15.52 8.14
N LEU A 252 2.35 14.81 7.57
CA LEU A 252 3.29 13.97 8.31
C LEU A 252 4.56 14.71 8.76
N ALA A 253 4.73 15.99 8.38
CA ALA A 253 5.92 16.77 8.71
C ALA A 253 6.08 16.96 10.23
N ASP A 254 4.96 17.11 10.95
CA ASP A 254 4.97 17.05 12.42
C ASP A 254 5.05 15.59 12.88
N ARG A 255 6.27 15.08 12.97
CA ARG A 255 6.54 13.73 13.47
C ARG A 255 5.99 13.53 14.88
N GLY A 256 5.96 14.55 15.74
CA GLY A 256 5.44 14.43 17.11
C GLY A 256 3.93 14.13 17.15
N ALA A 257 3.18 14.61 16.15
CA ALA A 257 1.73 14.42 16.08
C ALA A 257 1.32 12.97 15.78
N TRP A 258 2.16 12.18 15.10
CA TRP A 258 1.82 10.81 14.70
C TRP A 258 2.79 9.74 15.21
N ALA A 259 4.07 10.07 15.43
CA ALA A 259 5.08 9.15 15.95
C ALA A 259 5.00 9.09 17.47
N GLY A 260 4.56 7.96 18.00
CA GLY A 260 4.44 7.72 19.43
C GLY A 260 3.88 6.33 19.72
N GLU A 261 3.89 5.93 21.00
CA GLU A 261 3.44 4.61 21.46
C GLU A 261 1.92 4.42 21.40
N GLY A 262 1.15 5.49 21.15
CA GLY A 262 -0.30 5.43 21.01
C GLY A 262 -0.73 4.43 19.94
N SER A 263 -1.63 3.52 20.32
CA SER A 263 -2.20 2.53 19.42
C SER A 263 -3.05 3.17 18.34
N LEU A 264 -3.04 2.58 17.14
CA LEU A 264 -3.98 2.88 16.06
C LEU A 264 -4.97 1.72 15.85
N ALA A 265 -5.19 0.88 16.88
CA ALA A 265 -6.25 -0.11 16.85
C ALA A 265 -7.60 0.59 16.63
N ALA A 266 -8.45 0.01 15.79
CA ALA A 266 -9.81 0.50 15.67
C ALA A 266 -10.50 0.32 17.03
N GLU A 267 -10.92 1.41 17.66
CA GLU A 267 -11.79 1.32 18.84
C GLU A 267 -13.04 0.53 18.44
N GLU A 268 -13.34 -0.51 19.21
CA GLU A 268 -14.67 -1.13 19.20
C GLU A 268 -15.61 -0.14 19.90
N GLN A 269 -16.33 0.65 19.10
CA GLN A 269 -17.57 1.31 19.54
C GLN A 269 -18.75 0.57 18.94
#